data_AF-A0A1E1WWE1-F1
#
_entry.id   AF-A0A1E1WWE1-F1
#
_cell.length_a   1.000
_cell.length_b   1.000
_cell.length_c   1.000
_cell.angle_alpha   90.00
_cell.angle_beta   90.00
_cell.angle_gamma   90.00
#
_symmetry.space_group_name_H-M   'P 1'
#
loop_
_entity.id
_entity.type
_entity.pdbx_description
1 polymer ?
#
loop_
_entity_poly.entity_id
_entity_poly.type
_entity_poly.pdbx_seq_one_letter_code
_entity_poly.pdbx_strand_id
1 'polypeptide(L)'
;VDIYSEPDYELKCIAFWKENLRSYLITYNEEDAYSRFRCWVYQRADLNRVLMSQSVGAFCHVLQDVTSNNYTQGAEVALDMVEYEREHDDCPMYFDDGSNPYQQIAEQAAILMPSGTGLCCHMTLLQVVFLACLLRLFL
;
A
#
# COMPACT_ATOMS: atom_id res chain seq x y z
N VAL A 1 26.09 -7.64 6.01
CA VAL A 1 24.75 -8.29 6.04
C VAL A 1 24.96 -9.69 5.50
N ASP A 2 24.50 -10.72 6.22
CA ASP A 2 24.65 -12.12 5.82
C ASP A 2 23.49 -12.49 4.90
N ILE A 3 23.76 -13.17 3.79
CA ILE A 3 22.77 -13.52 2.76
C ILE A 3 21.67 -14.47 3.28
N TYR A 4 21.89 -15.11 4.43
CA TYR A 4 20.89 -15.95 5.11
C TYR A 4 20.04 -15.20 6.14
N SER A 5 20.31 -13.91 6.34
CA SER A 5 19.56 -13.04 7.25
C SER A 5 18.65 -12.05 6.53
N GLU A 6 18.78 -11.94 5.21
CA GLU A 6 17.88 -11.14 4.39
C GLU A 6 16.59 -11.94 4.18
N PRO A 7 15.40 -11.36 4.42
CA PRO A 7 14.15 -12.05 4.16
C PRO A 7 14.01 -12.32 2.65
N ASP A 8 13.87 -13.60 2.29
CA ASP A 8 13.69 -14.03 0.90
C ASP A 8 12.38 -13.53 0.27
N TYR A 9 11.38 -13.21 1.11
CA TYR A 9 10.03 -12.82 0.68
C TYR A 9 9.60 -11.50 1.31
N GLU A 10 9.62 -10.43 0.52
CA GLU A 10 9.13 -9.11 0.91
C GLU A 10 7.90 -8.71 0.09
N LEU A 11 6.81 -8.39 0.77
CA LEU A 11 5.59 -7.88 0.14
C LEU A 11 5.65 -6.35 0.02
N LYS A 12 5.49 -5.82 -1.19
CA LYS A 12 5.44 -4.38 -1.42
C LYS A 12 4.05 -3.84 -1.13
N CYS A 13 3.92 -2.85 -0.25
CA CYS A 13 2.64 -2.20 0.02
C CYS A 13 2.34 -1.11 -1.02
N ILE A 14 1.21 -1.24 -1.72
CA ILE A 14 0.83 -0.29 -2.79
C ILE A 14 -0.29 0.63 -2.34
N ALA A 15 -1.27 0.08 -1.64
CA ALA A 15 -2.47 0.84 -1.35
C ALA A 15 -3.12 0.31 -0.08
N PHE A 16 -3.84 1.20 0.58
CA PHE A 16 -4.80 0.87 1.61
C PHE A 16 -6.12 1.53 1.23
N TRP A 17 -7.22 0.92 1.65
CA TRP A 17 -8.57 1.39 1.39
C TRP A 17 -9.44 1.06 2.61
N LYS A 18 -10.34 1.95 3.00
CA LYS A 18 -11.28 1.70 4.10
C LYS A 18 -12.70 1.80 3.56
N GLU A 19 -13.49 0.75 3.76
CA GLU A 19 -14.92 0.74 3.43
C GLU A 19 -15.71 0.42 4.70
N ASN A 20 -16.53 1.36 5.15
CA ASN A 20 -17.31 1.22 6.38
C ASN A 20 -16.42 0.89 7.60
N LEU A 21 -16.62 -0.29 8.19
CA LEU A 21 -15.88 -0.82 9.34
C LEU A 21 -14.71 -1.74 8.94
N ARG A 22 -14.52 -1.98 7.64
CA ARG A 22 -13.49 -2.88 7.12
C ARG A 22 -12.34 -2.06 6.53
N SER A 23 -11.12 -2.42 6.91
CA SER A 23 -9.92 -1.87 6.33
C SER A 23 -9.24 -2.90 5.43
N TYR A 24 -8.78 -2.45 4.28
CA TYR A 24 -8.14 -3.26 3.26
C TYR A 24 -6.72 -2.73 3.00
N LEU A 25 -5.78 -3.65 2.85
CA LEU A 25 -4.40 -3.40 2.46
C LEU A 25 -4.12 -4.22 1.19
N ILE A 26 -3.60 -3.56 0.16
CA ILE A 26 -3.21 -4.19 -1.09
C ILE A 26 -1.68 -4.27 -1.14
N THR A 27 -1.18 -5.50 -1.20
CA THR A 27 0.24 -5.80 -1.32
C THR A 27 0.56 -6.36 -2.71
N TYR A 28 1.82 -6.27 -3.11
CA TYR A 28 2.34 -6.80 -4.36
C TYR A 28 3.54 -7.68 -4.10
N ASN A 29 3.46 -8.88 -4.63
CA ASN A 29 4.49 -9.90 -4.63
C ASN A 29 5.02 -10.05 -6.06
N GLU A 30 6.32 -9.89 -6.26
CA GLU A 30 6.97 -10.01 -7.57
C GLU A 30 7.07 -11.45 -8.05
N GLU A 31 7.12 -12.42 -7.13
CA GLU A 31 7.30 -13.84 -7.43
C GLU A 31 5.98 -14.56 -7.75
N ASP A 32 4.84 -13.95 -7.44
CA ASP A 32 3.53 -14.55 -7.72
C ASP A 32 3.22 -14.50 -9.23
N ALA A 33 3.17 -15.68 -9.85
CA ALA A 33 2.99 -15.83 -11.29
C ALA A 33 1.59 -15.45 -11.79
N TYR A 34 0.56 -15.48 -10.93
CA TYR A 34 -0.83 -15.35 -11.38
C TYR A 34 -1.28 -13.91 -11.42
N SER A 35 -1.31 -13.25 -10.25
CA SER A 35 -1.91 -11.93 -10.15
C SER A 35 -1.03 -10.88 -9.50
N ARG A 36 0.08 -11.27 -8.85
CA ARG A 36 1.04 -10.41 -8.12
C ARG A 36 0.46 -9.59 -6.98
N PHE A 37 -0.75 -9.07 -7.13
CA PHE A 37 -1.51 -8.36 -6.11
C PHE A 37 -2.21 -9.34 -5.18
N ARG A 38 -2.25 -8.98 -3.90
CA ARG A 38 -2.98 -9.67 -2.83
C ARG A 38 -3.73 -8.65 -2.00
N CYS A 39 -4.97 -8.99 -1.63
CA CYS A 39 -5.76 -8.20 -0.72
C CYS A 39 -5.65 -8.76 0.70
N TRP A 40 -5.54 -7.85 1.65
CA TRP A 40 -5.57 -8.12 3.06
C TRP A 40 -6.73 -7.37 3.69
N VAL A 41 -7.60 -8.07 4.40
CA VAL A 41 -8.59 -7.44 5.28
C VAL A 41 -7.97 -7.39 6.65
N TYR A 42 -7.93 -6.22 7.28
CA TYR A 42 -7.30 -6.07 8.59
C TYR A 42 -8.16 -5.25 9.55
N GLN A 43 -7.98 -5.53 10.84
CA GLN A 43 -8.61 -4.81 11.93
C GLN A 43 -7.74 -4.89 13.18
N ARG A 44 -7.76 -3.84 13.98
CA ARG A 44 -7.18 -3.84 15.32
C ARG A 44 -8.18 -4.47 16.30
N ALA A 45 -7.79 -5.56 16.96
CA ALA A 45 -8.63 -6.26 17.93
C ALA A 45 -8.51 -5.66 19.34
N ASP A 46 -7.28 -5.33 19.74
CA ASP A 46 -6.94 -4.72 21.03
C ASP A 46 -5.92 -3.60 20.83
N LEU A 47 -5.53 -2.91 21.91
CA LEU A 47 -4.46 -1.90 21.86
C LEU A 47 -3.17 -2.43 21.21
N ASN A 48 -2.78 -3.69 21.44
CA ASN A 48 -1.49 -4.19 20.92
C ASN A 48 -1.65 -5.35 19.94
N ARG A 49 -2.86 -5.62 19.43
CA ARG A 49 -3.15 -6.82 18.63
C ARG A 49 -3.86 -6.48 17.33
N VAL A 50 -3.34 -7.00 16.23
CA VAL A 50 -3.82 -6.77 14.87
C VAL A 50 -4.18 -8.11 14.23
N LEU A 51 -5.39 -8.19 13.71
CA LEU A 51 -5.88 -9.34 12.96
C LEU A 51 -5.89 -8.98 11.47
N MET A 52 -5.44 -9.90 10.62
CA MET A 52 -5.55 -9.73 9.18
C MET A 52 -5.73 -11.05 8.44
N SER A 53 -6.43 -11.00 7.32
CA SER A 53 -6.70 -12.15 6.48
C SER A 53 -6.28 -11.86 5.04
N GLN A 54 -5.56 -12.79 4.42
CA GLN A 54 -5.11 -12.71 3.03
C GLN A 54 -6.12 -13.36 2.09
N SER A 55 -6.42 -12.70 0.96
CA SER A 55 -7.26 -13.24 -0.10
C SER A 55 -6.52 -14.26 -0.97
N VAL A 56 -7.27 -15.24 -1.50
CA VAL A 56 -6.75 -16.27 -2.43
C VAL A 56 -6.33 -15.70 -3.79
N GLY A 57 -6.84 -14.52 -4.17
CA GLY A 57 -6.50 -13.86 -5.44
C GLY A 57 -6.27 -12.36 -5.29
N ALA A 58 -6.18 -11.64 -6.42
CA ALA A 58 -5.98 -10.20 -6.47
C ALA A 58 -7.21 -9.33 -6.11
N PHE A 59 -8.23 -9.92 -5.50
CA PHE A 59 -9.42 -9.21 -5.05
C PHE A 59 -9.82 -9.68 -3.66
N CYS A 60 -10.39 -8.76 -2.88
CA CYS A 60 -10.97 -9.07 -1.59
C CYS A 60 -12.34 -9.72 -1.80
N HIS A 61 -12.59 -10.87 -1.18
CA HIS A 61 -13.88 -11.53 -1.31
C HIS A 61 -14.91 -10.88 -0.37
N VAL A 62 -16.19 -10.80 -0.76
CA VAL A 62 -17.23 -10.11 0.04
C VAL A 62 -17.46 -10.80 1.40
N LEU A 63 -17.31 -12.13 1.43
CA LEU A 63 -17.42 -12.95 2.64
C LEU A 63 -16.14 -13.01 3.47
N GLN A 64 -15.04 -12.44 2.97
CA GLN A 64 -13.77 -12.44 3.69
C GLN A 64 -13.86 -11.50 4.90
N ASP A 65 -13.42 -12.00 6.03
CA ASP A 65 -13.29 -11.26 7.28
C ASP A 65 -11.88 -11.44 7.86
N VAL A 66 -11.53 -10.66 8.88
CA VAL A 66 -10.20 -10.69 9.52
C VAL A 66 -9.84 -12.04 10.13
N THR A 67 -10.83 -12.89 10.41
CA THR A 67 -10.65 -14.26 10.94
C THR A 67 -10.75 -15.33 9.86
N SER A 68 -11.04 -14.97 8.61
CA SER A 68 -11.21 -15.93 7.52
C SER A 68 -9.88 -16.57 7.14
N ASN A 69 -9.86 -17.90 7.12
CA ASN A 69 -8.68 -18.72 6.83
C ASN A 69 -8.94 -19.83 5.79
N ASN A 70 -10.13 -19.85 5.18
CA ASN A 70 -10.55 -20.90 4.26
C ASN A 70 -10.93 -20.34 2.90
N TYR A 71 -10.59 -21.08 1.84
CA TYR A 71 -10.83 -20.69 0.46
C TYR A 71 -12.32 -20.48 0.16
N THR A 72 -13.22 -21.17 0.87
CA THR A 72 -14.68 -21.01 0.74
C THR A 72 -15.15 -19.61 1.15
N GLN A 73 -14.42 -18.94 2.04
CA GLN A 73 -14.65 -17.57 2.44
C GLN A 73 -13.84 -16.57 1.58
N GLY A 74 -13.02 -17.07 0.66
CA GLY A 74 -12.13 -16.29 -0.19
C GLY A 74 -10.79 -15.93 0.46
N ALA A 75 -10.45 -16.56 1.59
CA ALA A 75 -9.20 -16.34 2.30
C ALA A 75 -8.26 -17.55 2.19
N GLU A 76 -6.96 -17.30 2.17
CA GLU A 76 -5.93 -18.33 2.19
C GLU A 76 -5.28 -18.45 3.58
N VAL A 77 -5.02 -17.31 4.21
CA VAL A 77 -4.31 -17.21 5.49
C VAL A 77 -5.02 -16.20 6.39
N ALA A 78 -5.06 -16.50 7.69
CA ALA A 78 -5.39 -15.53 8.73
C ALA A 78 -4.17 -15.39 9.66
N LEU A 79 -3.82 -14.15 9.96
CA LEU A 79 -2.74 -13.77 10.85
C LEU A 79 -3.30 -13.05 12.06
N ASP A 80 -2.73 -13.39 13.20
CA ASP A 80 -3.00 -12.77 14.48
C ASP A 80 -1.66 -12.36 15.06
N MET A 81 -1.40 -11.05 15.04
CA MET A 81 -0.10 -10.49 15.32
C MET A 81 -0.19 -9.48 16.44
N VAL A 82 0.91 -9.34 17.18
CA VAL A 82 1.08 -8.24 18.13
C VAL A 82 1.83 -7.09 17.48
N GLU A 83 1.60 -5.86 17.93
CA GLU A 83 2.18 -4.65 17.32
C GLU A 83 3.72 -4.66 17.31
N TYR A 84 4.35 -5.34 18.29
CA TYR A 84 5.79 -5.55 18.34
C TYR A 84 6.35 -6.38 17.17
N GLU A 85 5.55 -7.29 16.60
CA GLU A 85 5.98 -8.11 15.45
C GLU A 85 6.03 -7.28 14.16
N ARG A 86 5.42 -6.09 14.14
CA ARG A 86 5.39 -5.16 13.01
C ARG A 86 6.45 -4.06 13.09
N GLU A 87 7.38 -4.12 14.04
CA GLU A 87 8.44 -3.10 14.18
C GLU A 87 9.33 -2.97 12.93
N HIS A 88 9.38 -4.00 12.10
CA HIS A 88 10.16 -4.03 10.86
C HIS A 88 9.29 -3.89 9.60
N ASP A 89 7.97 -3.73 9.73
CA ASP A 89 7.06 -3.52 8.60
C ASP A 89 7.01 -2.05 8.23
N ASP A 90 7.48 -1.69 7.03
CA ASP A 90 7.41 -0.32 6.51
C ASP A 90 6.01 0.08 5.98
N CYS A 91 5.01 -0.80 6.11
CA CYS A 91 3.69 -0.61 5.55
C CYS A 91 2.77 0.23 6.46
N PRO A 92 2.34 1.44 6.02
CA PRO A 92 1.42 2.24 6.80
C PRO A 92 0.03 1.59 6.79
N MET A 93 -0.45 1.22 7.99
CA MET A 93 -1.83 0.79 8.20
C MET A 93 -2.61 1.93 8.84
N TYR A 94 -3.80 2.19 8.30
CA TYR A 94 -4.62 3.29 8.77
C TYR A 94 -5.73 2.77 9.67
N PHE A 95 -5.69 3.20 10.93
CA PHE A 95 -6.74 2.96 11.91
C PHE A 95 -7.35 4.30 12.28
N ASP A 96 -8.63 4.45 11.98
CA ASP A 96 -9.41 5.61 12.41
C ASP A 96 -10.10 5.24 13.73
N ASP A 97 -9.71 5.95 14.79
CA ASP A 97 -10.17 5.74 16.15
C ASP A 97 -11.55 6.36 16.43
N GLY A 98 -12.13 7.07 15.46
CA GLY A 98 -13.43 7.72 15.58
C GLY A 98 -13.45 8.84 16.62
N SER A 99 -12.29 9.34 17.06
CA SER A 99 -12.17 10.42 18.04
C SER A 99 -12.81 11.72 17.58
N ASN A 100 -12.88 11.95 16.26
CA ASN A 100 -13.56 13.10 15.66
C ASN A 100 -14.56 12.68 14.56
N PRO A 101 -15.86 12.61 14.87
CA PRO A 101 -16.89 12.18 13.91
C PRO A 101 -17.18 13.20 12.81
N TYR A 102 -16.68 14.43 12.92
CA TYR A 102 -16.84 15.49 11.91
C TYR A 102 -15.63 15.60 10.99
N GLN A 103 -14.55 14.88 11.30
CA GLN A 103 -13.43 14.78 10.40
C GLN A 103 -13.92 14.07 9.15
N GLN A 104 -13.82 14.73 8.00
CA GLN A 104 -14.10 14.04 6.76
C GLN A 104 -13.11 12.89 6.68
N ILE A 105 -13.65 11.67 6.67
CA ILE A 105 -12.91 10.48 6.29
C ILE A 105 -12.48 10.82 4.88
N ALA A 106 -11.24 11.29 4.71
CA ALA A 106 -10.61 11.16 3.42
C ALA A 106 -10.69 9.65 3.19
N GLU A 107 -11.56 9.19 2.29
CA GLU A 107 -11.41 7.87 1.68
C GLU A 107 -9.97 7.89 1.20
N GLN A 108 -9.05 7.36 2.01
CA GLN A 108 -7.64 7.55 1.77
C GLN A 108 -7.32 6.71 0.56
N ALA A 109 -7.38 7.40 -0.57
CA ALA A 109 -7.03 6.88 -1.87
C ALA A 109 -5.57 6.42 -1.80
N ALA A 110 -5.37 5.22 -2.35
CA ALA A 110 -4.10 4.61 -2.65
C ALA A 110 -2.96 5.63 -2.82
N ILE A 111 -1.91 5.48 -2.02
CA ILE A 111 -0.59 6.03 -2.36
C ILE A 111 -0.07 5.18 -3.52
N LEU A 112 -0.63 5.36 -4.72
CA LEU A 112 -0.05 4.84 -5.95
C LEU A 112 1.28 5.56 -6.14
N MET A 113 2.36 5.06 -5.54
CA MET A 113 3.70 5.53 -5.85
C MET A 113 3.94 5.11 -7.30
N PRO A 114 3.92 6.04 -8.28
CA PRO A 114 4.30 5.69 -9.62
C PRO A 114 5.82 5.54 -9.56
N SER A 115 6.33 4.32 -9.62
CA SER A 115 7.71 4.07 -10.02
C SER A 115 7.82 4.39 -11.53
N GLY A 116 7.71 5.67 -11.85
CA GLY A 116 7.73 6.22 -13.18
C GLY A 116 8.20 7.65 -13.04
N THR A 117 9.47 7.87 -13.34
CA THR A 117 10.15 9.16 -13.35
C THR A 117 9.31 10.23 -14.07
N GLY A 118 8.51 10.97 -13.32
CA GLY A 118 7.92 12.21 -13.76
C GLY A 118 9.02 13.27 -13.76
N LEU A 119 9.82 13.30 -14.82
CA LEU A 119 10.53 14.53 -15.21
C LEU A 119 9.46 15.55 -15.59
N CYS A 120 8.87 16.19 -14.58
CA CYS A 120 8.15 17.44 -14.81
C CYS A 120 9.21 18.51 -15.08
N CYS A 121 9.65 18.60 -16.33
CA CYS A 121 10.46 19.69 -16.82
C CYS A 121 9.62 20.97 -16.76
N HIS A 122 9.61 21.63 -15.61
CA HIS A 122 9.14 22.99 -15.49
C HIS A 122 10.17 23.90 -16.16
N MET A 123 10.13 23.97 -17.50
CA MET A 123 10.88 24.95 -18.26
C MET A 123 10.30 26.32 -17.95
N THR A 124 11.00 27.06 -17.10
CA THR A 124 10.64 28.45 -16.82
C THR A 124 10.93 29.30 -18.06
N LEU A 125 10.05 30.25 -18.38
CA LEU A 125 10.16 31.15 -19.54
C LEU A 125 11.54 31.81 -19.68
N LEU A 126 12.25 32.02 -18.57
CA LEU A 126 13.58 32.60 -18.53
C LEU A 126 14.64 31.76 -19.28
N GLN A 127 14.53 30.43 -19.23
CA GLN A 127 15.46 29.51 -19.90
C GLN A 127 15.26 29.49 -21.43
N VAL A 128 14.01 29.62 -21.89
CA VAL A 128 13.70 29.71 -23.33
C VAL A 128 14.22 31.02 -23.93
N VAL A 129 14.09 32.13 -23.18
CA VAL A 129 14.61 33.44 -23.62
C VAL A 129 16.14 33.42 -23.68
N PHE A 130 16.83 32.80 -22.71
CA PHE A 130 18.29 32.73 -22.71
C PHE A 130 18.83 31.91 -23.90
N LEU A 131 18.19 30.79 -24.23
CA LEU A 131 18.57 29.96 -25.38
C LEU A 131 18.31 30.66 -26.72
N ALA A 132 17.18 31.37 -26.85
CA ALA A 132 16.88 32.17 -28.03
C ALA A 132 17.86 33.34 -28.22
N CYS A 133 18.34 33.93 -27.11
CA CYS A 133 19.32 35.01 -27.15
C CYS A 133 20.71 34.51 -27.58
N LEU A 134 21.12 33.32 -27.10
CA LEU A 134 22.38 32.70 -27.51
C LEU A 134 22.37 32.26 -28.98
N LEU A 135 21.25 31.72 -29.47
CA LEU A 135 21.14 31.31 -30.87
C LEU A 135 21.24 32.50 -31.85
N ARG A 136 20.79 33.70 -31.44
CA ARG A 136 20.95 34.94 -32.23
C ARG A 136 22.33 35.58 -32.11
N LEU A 137 23.17 35.16 -31.17
CA LEU A 137 24.53 35.68 -31.00
C LEU A 137 25.55 34.88 -31.82
N PHE A 138 25.20 33.66 -32.21
CA PHE A 138 26.03 32.75 -33.01
C PHE A 138 25.62 32.66 -34.49
N LEU A 139 24.60 33.41 -34.92
CA LEU A 139 24.16 33.56 -36.32
C LEU A 139 24.27 35.02 -36.74
#